data_AF-A0A137Q535-F1
#
_entry.id   AF-A0A137Q535-F1
#
_cell.length_a   1.000
_cell.length_b   1.000
_cell.length_c   1.000
_cell.angle_alpha   90.00
_cell.angle_beta   90.00
_cell.angle_gamma   90.00
#
_symmetry.space_group_name_H-M   'P 1'
#
loop_
_entity.id
_entity.type
_entity.pdbx_description
1 polymer ?
#
loop_
_entity_poly.entity_id
_entity_poly.type
_entity_poly.pdbx_seq_one_letter_code
_entity_poly.pdbx_strand_id
1 'polypeptide(L)'
;MIADFGISHIVLTRLKTTTLVSTGTPYWTAPELATQPGARPTFESDIWSFGCLAFEVLTDKAPFYSFNRPPQLLVAFVQRKVTPLSSSVSSPEDTNHIDIRVRKLMERCFNYLADAHRPKSGEIVQFFADLNIPDNRPLGDSTPIATHRARTDIQIDYQRVYKLLELVEENMRDSKKTVEDEKK
;
A
#
# COMPACT_ATOMS: atom_id res chain seq x y z
N MET A 1 -0.57 -4.81 13.98
CA MET A 1 -0.88 -3.36 14.00
C MET A 1 -0.73 -2.87 12.57
N ILE A 2 -1.79 -2.33 11.95
CA ILE A 2 -1.67 -1.69 10.63
C ILE A 2 -1.17 -0.27 10.88
N ALA A 3 -0.14 0.16 10.15
CA ALA A 3 0.48 1.49 10.28
C ALA A 3 0.29 2.30 8.97
N ASP A 4 0.65 3.59 9.00
CA ASP A 4 0.74 4.52 7.85
C ASP A 4 -0.54 5.13 7.25
N PHE A 5 -1.71 5.00 7.89
CA PHE A 5 -2.95 5.68 7.46
C PHE A 5 -2.82 7.23 7.34
N GLY A 6 -1.92 7.85 8.10
CA GLY A 6 -1.69 9.30 8.09
C GLY A 6 -1.02 9.82 6.83
N ILE A 7 -0.32 8.97 6.06
CA ILE A 7 0.33 9.36 4.80
C ILE A 7 -0.73 9.63 3.73
N SER A 8 -1.86 8.91 3.75
CA SER A 8 -2.95 9.06 2.78
C SER A 8 -3.55 10.47 2.74
N HIS A 9 -3.69 11.13 3.90
CA HIS A 9 -4.21 12.51 3.98
C HIS A 9 -3.18 13.57 3.56
N ILE A 10 -1.90 13.36 3.89
CA ILE A 10 -0.83 14.32 3.59
C ILE A 10 -0.51 14.32 2.09
N VAL A 11 -0.55 13.14 1.45
CA VAL A 11 -0.39 13.00 -0.01
C VAL A 11 -1.54 13.70 -0.74
N LEU A 12 -2.79 13.56 -0.28
CA LEU A 12 -3.97 14.24 -0.84
C LEU A 12 -3.81 15.77 -0.92
N THR A 13 -3.05 16.36 0.01
CA THR A 13 -2.80 17.81 0.05
C THR A 13 -1.68 18.22 -0.93
N ARG A 14 -0.74 17.32 -1.26
CA ARG A 14 0.38 17.54 -2.20
C ARG A 14 0.07 17.14 -3.66
N LEU A 15 -0.96 16.34 -3.91
CA LEU A 15 -1.34 15.83 -5.25
C LEU A 15 -1.80 16.89 -6.27
N LYS A 16 -1.85 18.18 -5.91
CA LYS A 16 -2.13 19.26 -6.89
C LYS A 16 -0.97 19.54 -7.84
N THR A 17 0.23 19.04 -7.57
CA THR A 17 1.41 19.31 -8.40
C THR A 17 2.23 18.05 -8.60
N THR A 18 2.21 17.57 -9.85
CA THR A 18 3.23 16.72 -10.50
C THR A 18 3.36 15.24 -10.08
N THR A 19 3.21 14.37 -11.08
CA THR A 19 3.52 12.93 -11.13
C THR A 19 2.78 12.00 -10.18
N LEU A 20 1.59 11.59 -10.64
CA LEU A 20 0.64 10.61 -10.09
C LEU A 20 1.17 9.18 -9.80
N VAL A 21 2.49 8.93 -9.86
CA VAL A 21 3.10 7.59 -9.74
C VAL A 21 3.96 7.44 -8.48
N SER A 22 4.21 8.51 -7.72
CA SER A 22 5.32 8.52 -6.74
C SER A 22 4.95 8.37 -5.27
N THR A 23 3.78 7.84 -4.88
CA THR A 23 3.48 7.69 -3.45
C THR A 23 2.58 6.51 -3.11
N GLY A 24 2.94 5.34 -3.62
CA GLY A 24 2.39 4.04 -3.22
C GLY A 24 3.19 2.92 -3.86
N THR A 25 3.18 1.73 -3.28
CA THR A 25 3.74 0.55 -3.92
C THR A 25 2.76 0.12 -5.02
N PRO A 26 3.05 0.35 -6.33
CA PRO A 26 2.04 0.29 -7.40
C PRO A 26 1.38 -1.08 -7.55
N TYR A 27 2.02 -2.10 -6.99
CA TYR A 27 1.59 -3.49 -7.02
C TYR A 27 0.45 -3.83 -6.03
N TRP A 28 0.21 -2.99 -5.01
CA TRP A 28 -0.93 -3.13 -4.09
C TRP A 28 -2.08 -2.18 -4.42
N THR A 29 -1.83 -1.21 -5.31
CA THR A 29 -2.82 -0.20 -5.69
C THR A 29 -3.93 -0.78 -6.56
N ALA A 30 -5.18 -0.45 -6.21
CA ALA A 30 -6.36 -0.85 -6.97
C ALA A 30 -6.36 -0.26 -8.40
N PRO A 31 -6.90 -0.98 -9.41
CA PRO A 31 -6.81 -0.58 -10.80
C PRO A 31 -7.49 0.76 -11.08
N GLU A 32 -8.58 1.08 -10.38
CA GLU A 32 -9.26 2.37 -10.48
C GLU A 32 -8.37 3.54 -10.04
N LEU A 33 -7.56 3.36 -8.98
CA LEU A 33 -6.61 4.38 -8.50
C LEU A 33 -5.39 4.51 -9.41
N ALA A 34 -4.94 3.39 -9.99
CA ALA A 34 -3.77 3.37 -10.87
C ALA A 34 -4.07 3.95 -12.26
N THR A 35 -5.29 3.77 -12.77
CA THR A 35 -5.65 4.12 -14.17
C THR A 35 -6.36 5.46 -14.31
N GLN A 36 -7.04 5.95 -13.28
CA GLN A 36 -7.84 7.18 -13.36
C GLN A 36 -7.14 8.36 -12.67
N PRO A 37 -6.74 9.40 -13.42
CA PRO A 37 -6.18 10.60 -12.83
C PRO A 37 -7.14 11.26 -11.85
N GLY A 38 -6.68 11.53 -10.63
CA GLY A 38 -7.48 12.20 -9.60
C GLY A 38 -8.49 11.29 -8.87
N ALA A 39 -8.51 9.99 -9.14
CA ALA A 39 -9.26 9.04 -8.32
C ALA A 39 -8.75 9.07 -6.88
N ARG A 40 -9.70 8.95 -5.94
CA ARG A 40 -9.42 9.01 -4.50
C ARG A 40 -9.53 7.62 -3.90
N PRO A 41 -8.69 7.27 -2.92
CA PRO A 41 -8.86 6.03 -2.17
C PRO A 41 -10.27 5.91 -1.60
N THR A 42 -10.86 4.74 -1.75
CA THR A 42 -12.18 4.36 -1.22
C THR A 42 -12.06 3.08 -0.39
N PHE A 43 -13.12 2.74 0.33
CA PHE A 43 -13.19 1.47 1.07
C PHE A 43 -12.94 0.28 0.14
N GLU A 44 -13.52 0.28 -1.06
CA GLU A 44 -13.37 -0.78 -2.06
C GLU A 44 -11.91 -0.90 -2.53
N SER A 45 -11.20 0.22 -2.67
CA SER A 45 -9.77 0.22 -3.03
C SER A 45 -8.89 -0.37 -1.92
N ASP A 46 -9.29 -0.22 -0.65
CA ASP A 46 -8.62 -0.88 0.48
C ASP A 46 -8.87 -2.40 0.46
N ILE A 47 -10.06 -2.85 0.03
CA ILE A 47 -10.36 -4.28 -0.12
C ILE A 47 -9.49 -4.95 -1.19
N TRP A 48 -9.18 -4.25 -2.29
CA TRP A 48 -8.21 -4.73 -3.27
C TRP A 48 -6.83 -4.91 -2.64
N SER A 49 -6.37 -3.87 -1.92
CA SER A 49 -5.08 -3.88 -1.23
C SER A 49 -5.01 -4.99 -0.16
N PHE A 50 -6.12 -5.27 0.52
CA PHE A 50 -6.24 -6.42 1.42
C PHE A 50 -6.10 -7.75 0.68
N GLY A 51 -6.73 -7.90 -0.50
CA GLY A 51 -6.55 -9.07 -1.35
C GLY A 51 -5.07 -9.28 -1.72
N CYS A 52 -4.37 -8.20 -2.08
CA CYS A 52 -2.93 -8.22 -2.36
C CYS A 52 -2.11 -8.68 -1.14
N LEU A 53 -2.44 -8.20 0.06
CA LEU A 53 -1.81 -8.64 1.30
C LEU A 53 -2.07 -10.13 1.58
N ALA A 54 -3.31 -10.60 1.40
CA ALA A 54 -3.66 -12.01 1.58
C ALA A 54 -2.88 -12.90 0.60
N PHE A 55 -2.73 -12.45 -0.65
CA PHE A 55 -1.90 -13.14 -1.64
C PHE A 55 -0.44 -13.24 -1.19
N GLU A 56 0.13 -12.13 -0.74
CA GLU A 56 1.52 -12.09 -0.28
C GLU A 56 1.75 -13.00 0.91
N VAL A 57 0.88 -12.97 1.92
CA VAL A 57 0.98 -13.82 3.12
C VAL A 57 0.85 -15.31 2.79
N LEU A 58 0.02 -15.68 1.83
CA LEU A 58 -0.24 -17.08 1.49
C LEU A 58 0.79 -17.65 0.52
N THR A 59 1.46 -16.82 -0.27
CA THR A 59 2.38 -17.26 -1.33
C THR A 59 3.84 -16.88 -1.07
N ASP A 60 4.10 -16.04 -0.06
CA ASP A 60 5.39 -15.38 0.20
C ASP A 60 5.93 -14.61 -1.01
N LYS A 61 5.04 -14.17 -1.92
CA LYS A 61 5.39 -13.40 -3.12
C LYS A 61 4.63 -12.10 -3.17
N ALA A 62 5.32 -11.03 -3.58
CA ALA A 62 4.66 -9.76 -3.85
C ALA A 62 3.53 -9.92 -4.89
N PRO A 63 2.41 -9.21 -4.77
CA PRO A 63 1.36 -9.22 -5.79
C PRO A 63 1.94 -8.76 -7.13
N PHE A 64 1.54 -9.41 -8.22
CA PHE A 64 2.03 -9.10 -9.57
C PHE A 64 3.57 -9.15 -9.70
N TYR A 65 4.27 -9.99 -8.92
CA TYR A 65 5.73 -10.15 -8.97
C TYR A 65 6.28 -10.46 -10.37
N SER A 66 5.44 -10.94 -11.29
CA SER A 66 5.78 -11.17 -12.69
C SER A 66 5.96 -9.89 -13.52
N PHE A 67 5.46 -8.75 -13.04
CA PHE A 67 5.54 -7.46 -13.72
C PHE A 67 6.76 -6.68 -13.23
N ASN A 68 7.87 -6.81 -13.96
CA ASN A 68 9.13 -6.15 -13.63
C ASN A 68 9.06 -4.61 -13.72
N ARG A 69 8.05 -4.06 -14.42
CA ARG A 69 7.92 -2.60 -14.61
C ARG A 69 6.49 -2.12 -14.36
N PRO A 70 6.29 -1.07 -13.54
CA PRO A 70 4.96 -0.52 -13.27
C PRO A 70 4.14 -0.13 -14.52
N PRO A 71 4.72 0.43 -15.60
CA PRO A 71 3.96 0.72 -16.82
C PRO A 71 3.34 -0.53 -17.47
N GLN A 72 3.98 -1.70 -17.38
CA GLN A 72 3.43 -2.94 -17.94
C GLN A 72 2.19 -3.38 -17.16
N LEU A 73 2.25 -3.27 -15.83
CA LEU A 73 1.11 -3.57 -14.96
C LEU A 73 -0.06 -2.61 -15.24
N LEU A 74 0.22 -1.32 -15.44
CA LEU A 74 -0.80 -0.33 -15.76
C LEU A 74 -1.54 -0.66 -17.07
N VAL A 75 -0.80 -1.03 -18.12
CA VAL A 75 -1.40 -1.47 -19.39
C VAL A 75 -2.28 -2.71 -19.18
N ALA A 76 -1.82 -3.67 -18.38
CA ALA A 76 -2.59 -4.87 -18.07
C ALA A 76 -3.86 -4.59 -17.26
N PHE A 77 -3.83 -3.59 -16.37
CA PHE A 77 -5.01 -3.11 -15.64
C PHE A 77 -6.05 -2.47 -16.54
N VAL A 78 -5.63 -1.65 -17.50
CA VAL A 78 -6.55 -1.07 -18.50
C VAL A 78 -7.27 -2.16 -19.28
N GLN A 79 -6.59 -3.27 -19.57
CA GLN A 79 -7.19 -4.41 -20.28
C GLN A 79 -8.08 -5.30 -19.39
N ARG A 80 -8.05 -5.13 -18.06
CA ARG A 80 -8.78 -5.96 -17.07
C ARG A 80 -8.50 -7.45 -17.16
N LYS A 81 -7.26 -7.82 -17.51
CA LYS A 81 -6.88 -9.22 -17.77
C LYS A 81 -6.08 -9.88 -16.66
N VAL A 82 -5.72 -9.15 -15.60
CA VAL A 82 -4.73 -9.64 -14.64
C VAL A 82 -5.17 -9.45 -13.20
N THR A 83 -4.97 -10.47 -12.39
CA THR A 83 -5.08 -10.39 -10.93
C THR A 83 -3.87 -11.11 -10.34
N PRO A 84 -3.54 -10.95 -9.05
CA PRO A 84 -2.46 -11.72 -8.44
C PRO A 84 -2.68 -13.24 -8.56
N LEU A 85 -3.94 -13.70 -8.53
CA LEU A 85 -4.32 -15.10 -8.67
C LEU A 85 -4.31 -15.62 -10.11
N SER A 86 -4.56 -14.77 -11.09
CA SER A 86 -4.76 -15.16 -12.50
C SER A 86 -3.69 -14.60 -13.45
N SER A 87 -2.59 -14.07 -12.92
CA SER A 87 -1.54 -13.50 -13.75
C SER A 87 -1.02 -14.61 -14.66
N SER A 88 -0.85 -14.33 -15.96
CA SER A 88 -0.45 -15.32 -16.98
C SER A 88 0.93 -15.94 -16.76
N VAL A 89 1.63 -15.48 -15.72
CA VAL A 89 2.99 -15.88 -15.34
C VAL A 89 3.00 -16.49 -13.92
N SER A 90 1.89 -16.43 -13.18
CA SER A 90 1.77 -17.15 -11.91
C SER A 90 1.74 -18.64 -12.19
N SER A 91 2.63 -19.43 -11.57
CA SER A 91 2.52 -20.89 -11.66
C SER A 91 1.25 -21.31 -10.92
N PRO A 92 0.40 -22.20 -11.46
CA PRO A 92 -0.73 -22.75 -10.71
C PRO A 92 -0.28 -23.34 -9.37
N GLU A 93 0.93 -23.90 -9.32
CA GLU A 93 1.55 -24.45 -8.12
C GLU A 93 1.63 -23.44 -6.97
N ASP A 94 1.88 -22.16 -7.27
CA ASP A 94 2.04 -21.10 -6.27
C ASP A 94 0.76 -20.79 -5.50
N THR A 95 -0.40 -21.24 -6.00
CA THR A 95 -1.68 -20.99 -5.35
C THR A 95 -2.43 -22.27 -5.00
N ASN A 96 -1.96 -23.43 -5.46
CA ASN A 96 -2.66 -24.72 -5.28
C ASN A 96 -2.85 -25.12 -3.81
N HIS A 97 -1.96 -24.68 -2.91
CA HIS A 97 -2.07 -24.93 -1.47
C HIS A 97 -3.04 -24.01 -0.74
N ILE A 98 -3.55 -22.97 -1.41
CA ILE A 98 -4.52 -22.03 -0.81
C ILE A 98 -5.89 -22.69 -0.71
N ASP A 99 -6.48 -22.69 0.50
CA ASP A 99 -7.84 -23.17 0.74
C ASP A 99 -8.83 -22.54 -0.26
N ILE A 100 -9.64 -23.38 -0.90
CA ILE A 100 -10.58 -22.97 -1.95
C ILE A 100 -11.54 -21.85 -1.51
N ARG A 101 -11.90 -21.80 -0.22
CA ARG A 101 -12.76 -20.75 0.35
C ARG A 101 -12.02 -19.42 0.39
N VAL A 102 -10.76 -19.44 0.83
CA VAL A 102 -9.90 -18.25 0.89
C VAL A 102 -9.59 -17.74 -0.51
N ARG A 103 -9.30 -18.63 -1.45
CA ARG A 103 -9.15 -18.28 -2.87
C ARG A 103 -10.37 -17.55 -3.41
N LYS A 104 -11.57 -18.09 -3.20
CA LYS A 104 -12.83 -17.45 -3.64
C LYS A 104 -13.04 -16.08 -3.00
N LEU A 105 -12.67 -15.90 -1.74
CA LEU A 105 -12.71 -14.59 -1.09
C LEU A 105 -11.78 -13.61 -1.82
N MET A 106 -10.54 -14.02 -2.08
CA MET A 106 -9.56 -13.19 -2.77
C MET A 106 -9.99 -12.83 -4.20
N GLU A 107 -10.60 -13.77 -4.94
CA GLU A 107 -11.18 -13.50 -6.27
C GLU A 107 -12.24 -12.37 -6.21
N ARG A 108 -13.08 -12.35 -5.16
CA ARG A 108 -14.02 -11.25 -4.92
C ARG A 108 -13.31 -9.94 -4.59
N CYS A 109 -12.22 -9.97 -3.82
CA CYS A 109 -11.40 -8.79 -3.54
C CYS A 109 -10.80 -8.18 -4.82
N PHE A 110 -10.40 -9.01 -5.78
CA PHE A 110 -9.81 -8.60 -7.06
C PHE A 110 -10.83 -8.27 -8.16
N ASN A 111 -12.06 -7.93 -7.80
CA ASN A 111 -13.05 -7.50 -8.79
C ASN A 111 -12.66 -6.12 -9.36
N TYR A 112 -12.57 -6.00 -10.68
CA TYR A 112 -12.27 -4.75 -11.38
C TYR A 112 -13.40 -3.72 -11.33
N LEU A 113 -14.63 -4.16 -11.07
CA LEU A 113 -15.75 -3.28 -10.78
C LEU A 113 -15.76 -3.06 -9.26
N ALA A 114 -15.26 -1.90 -8.82
CA ALA A 114 -15.21 -1.53 -7.41
C ALA A 114 -16.62 -1.54 -6.79
N ASP A 115 -17.61 -1.09 -7.56
CA ASP A 115 -18.97 -0.82 -7.12
C ASP A 115 -19.72 -2.13 -6.81
N ALA A 116 -19.98 -2.36 -5.51
CA ALA A 116 -20.85 -3.39 -4.92
C ALA A 116 -20.43 -4.87 -5.00
N HIS A 117 -19.36 -5.23 -5.72
CA HIS A 117 -18.97 -6.65 -5.89
C HIS A 117 -17.80 -7.09 -5.01
N ARG A 118 -16.94 -6.15 -4.58
CA ARG A 118 -15.92 -6.43 -3.57
C ARG A 118 -16.58 -6.59 -2.20
N PRO A 119 -16.16 -7.57 -1.38
CA PRO A 119 -16.73 -7.78 -0.05
C PRO A 119 -16.42 -6.58 0.85
N LYS A 120 -17.34 -6.22 1.74
CA LYS A 120 -17.06 -5.24 2.79
C LYS A 120 -16.12 -5.83 3.84
N SER A 121 -15.39 -4.97 4.55
CA SER A 121 -14.52 -5.39 5.65
C SER A 121 -15.25 -6.24 6.70
N GLY A 122 -16.50 -5.89 7.04
CA GLY A 122 -17.33 -6.69 7.94
C GLY A 122 -17.62 -8.10 7.43
N GLU A 123 -17.84 -8.28 6.12
CA GLU A 123 -18.03 -9.61 5.53
C GLU A 123 -16.75 -10.46 5.59
N ILE A 124 -15.59 -9.83 5.40
CA ILE A 124 -14.29 -10.50 5.51
C ILE A 124 -14.05 -10.97 6.95
N VAL A 125 -14.32 -10.12 7.94
CA VAL A 125 -14.19 -10.47 9.36
C VAL A 125 -15.11 -11.65 9.70
N GLN A 126 -16.37 -11.59 9.27
CA GLN A 126 -17.32 -12.68 9.50
C GLN A 126 -16.86 -13.97 8.82
N PHE A 127 -16.37 -13.90 7.59
CA PHE A 127 -15.84 -15.04 6.87
C PHE A 127 -14.71 -15.74 7.66
N PHE A 128 -13.74 -14.99 8.19
CA PHE A 128 -12.66 -15.58 8.99
C PHE A 128 -13.13 -16.12 10.34
N ALA A 129 -14.13 -15.49 10.96
CA ALA A 129 -14.77 -16.03 12.16
C ALA A 129 -15.44 -17.39 11.87
N ASP A 130 -16.15 -17.50 10.75
CA ASP A 130 -16.86 -18.71 10.32
C ASP A 130 -15.92 -19.83 9.88
N LEU A 131 -14.71 -19.50 9.42
CA LEU A 131 -13.68 -20.50 9.11
C LEU A 131 -13.22 -21.27 10.36
N ASN A 132 -13.48 -20.75 11.56
CA ASN A 132 -13.17 -21.37 12.86
C ASN A 132 -11.71 -21.87 12.92
N ILE A 133 -10.77 -21.06 12.45
CA ILE A 133 -9.34 -21.41 12.47
C ILE A 133 -8.86 -21.30 13.92
N PRO A 134 -8.36 -22.39 14.53
CA PRO A 134 -7.84 -22.33 15.88
C PRO A 134 -6.63 -21.38 15.91
N ASP A 135 -6.72 -20.35 16.75
CA ASP A 135 -5.62 -19.42 16.98
C ASP A 135 -4.58 -20.08 17.87
N ASN A 136 -3.65 -20.80 17.23
CA ASN A 136 -2.54 -21.48 17.89
C ASN A 136 -1.32 -20.55 18.05
N ARG A 137 -1.46 -19.24 17.85
CA ARG A 137 -0.37 -18.32 18.20
C ARG A 137 -0.08 -18.53 19.68
N PRO A 138 1.21 -18.65 20.08
CA PRO A 138 1.53 -18.74 21.49
C PRO A 138 0.87 -17.53 22.15
N LEU A 139 0.02 -17.77 23.14
CA LEU A 139 -0.40 -16.72 24.06
C LEU A 139 0.87 -16.26 24.75
N GLY A 140 1.62 -15.37 24.10
CA GLY A 140 2.57 -14.52 24.80
C GLY A 140 1.77 -13.88 25.91
N ASP A 141 2.29 -13.96 27.14
CA ASP A 141 1.66 -13.45 28.34
C ASP A 141 0.79 -12.26 27.99
N SER A 142 -0.50 -12.35 28.32
CA SER A 142 -1.51 -11.30 28.18
C SER A 142 -1.17 -9.99 28.91
N THR A 143 0.10 -9.76 29.27
CA THR A 143 0.66 -8.43 29.08
C THR A 143 0.24 -7.97 27.69
N PRO A 144 -0.48 -6.84 27.57
CA PRO A 144 -0.42 -6.12 26.32
C PRO A 144 1.07 -6.07 26.02
N ILE A 145 1.53 -6.63 24.89
CA ILE A 145 2.76 -6.11 24.26
C ILE A 145 2.48 -4.63 24.34
N ALA A 146 3.19 -3.94 25.25
CA ALA A 146 2.96 -2.54 25.50
C ALA A 146 2.92 -2.01 24.10
N THR A 147 1.73 -1.58 23.65
CA THR A 147 1.63 -0.93 22.37
C THR A 147 2.71 0.11 22.56
N HIS A 148 3.81 0.00 21.83
CA HIS A 148 4.61 1.15 21.58
C HIS A 148 3.62 1.99 20.79
N ARG A 149 2.69 2.66 21.51
CA ARG A 149 2.02 3.85 21.10
C ARG A 149 3.22 4.60 20.58
N ALA A 150 3.30 4.71 19.25
CA ALA A 150 4.23 5.62 18.63
C ALA A 150 4.16 6.88 19.49
N ARG A 151 5.26 7.19 20.19
CA ARG A 151 5.28 8.12 21.32
C ARG A 151 4.29 9.25 21.02
N THR A 152 3.14 9.26 21.69
CA THR A 152 2.11 10.27 21.38
C THR A 152 2.57 11.65 21.83
N ASP A 153 3.57 11.69 22.71
CA ASP A 153 4.29 12.88 23.16
C ASP A 153 5.67 13.00 22.50
N ILE A 154 5.74 12.97 21.17
CA ILE A 154 6.92 13.52 20.48
C ILE A 154 6.82 15.05 20.61
N GLN A 155 7.50 15.60 21.62
CA GLN A 155 7.76 17.04 21.70
C GLN A 155 8.75 17.40 20.59
N ILE A 156 8.23 17.89 19.47
CA ILE A 156 9.06 18.39 18.37
C ILE A 156 9.71 19.70 18.83
N ASP A 157 11.03 19.73 18.90
CA ASP A 157 11.79 20.96 19.17
C ASP A 157 11.78 21.83 17.90
N TYR A 158 10.77 22.68 17.80
CA TYR A 158 10.60 23.60 16.68
C TYR A 158 11.78 24.57 16.54
N GLN A 159 12.43 24.99 17.63
CA GLN A 159 13.58 25.88 17.54
C GLN A 159 14.76 25.20 16.83
N ARG A 160 15.02 23.93 17.16
CA ARG A 160 16.07 23.17 16.48
C ARG A 160 15.75 22.92 15.01
N VAL A 161 14.48 22.65 14.69
CA VAL A 161 14.03 22.50 13.30
C VAL A 161 14.22 23.81 12.51
N TYR A 162 13.83 24.96 13.06
CA TYR A 162 14.02 26.25 12.38
C TYR A 162 15.49 26.57 12.14
N LYS A 163 16.37 26.35 13.14
CA LYS A 163 17.83 26.54 12.97
C LYS A 163 18.40 25.65 11.87
N LEU A 164 17.95 24.39 11.78
CA LEU A 164 18.39 23.49 10.72
C LEU A 164 17.91 23.95 9.34
N LEU A 165 16.69 24.45 9.23
CA LEU A 165 16.16 24.99 7.98
C LEU A 165 16.92 26.24 7.53
N GLU A 166 17.23 27.16 8.44
CA GLU A 166 18.06 28.33 8.15
C GLU A 166 19.47 27.93 7.67
N LEU A 167 20.12 26.97 8.35
CA LEU A 167 21.43 26.45 7.95
C LEU A 167 21.39 25.81 6.55
N VAL A 168 20.32 25.09 6.22
CA VAL A 168 20.15 24.50 4.89
C VAL A 168 19.94 25.59 3.84
N GLU A 169 19.18 26.65 4.14
CA GLU A 169 19.01 27.78 3.22
C GLU A 169 20.32 28.54 2.98
N GLU A 170 21.12 28.77 4.03
CA GLU A 170 22.43 29.41 3.92
C GLU A 170 23.38 28.56 3.08
N ASN A 171 23.49 27.26 3.36
CA ASN A 171 24.31 26.34 2.57
C ASN A 171 23.87 26.25 1.10
N MET A 172 22.56 26.29 0.83
CA MET A 172 22.03 26.30 -0.53
C MET A 172 22.31 27.63 -1.24
N ARG A 173 22.42 28.74 -0.51
CA ARG A 173 22.73 30.07 -1.04
C ARG A 173 24.23 30.21 -1.31
N ASP A 174 25.07 29.68 -0.43
CA ASP A 174 26.53 29.66 -0.60
C ASP A 174 26.93 28.69 -1.71
N SER A 175 26.32 27.51 -1.80
CA SER A 175 26.57 26.59 -2.92
C SER A 175 26.17 27.18 -4.28
N LYS A 176 25.23 28.14 -4.33
CA LYS A 176 24.90 28.86 -5.56
C LYS A 176 25.93 29.94 -5.90
N LYS A 177 26.49 30.63 -4.90
CA LYS A 177 27.56 31.62 -5.10
C LYS A 177 28.85 30.98 -5.58
N THR A 178 29.25 29.84 -5.00
CA THR A 178 30.47 29.12 -5.43
C THR A 178 30.38 28.65 -6.89
N VAL A 179 29.19 28.28 -7.36
CA VAL A 179 28.96 27.86 -8.75
C VAL A 179 28.91 29.03 -9.74
N GLU A 180 28.59 30.25 -9.27
CA GLU A 180 28.64 31.47 -10.07
C GLU A 180 30.07 32.04 -10.17
N ASP A 181 30.87 31.92 -9.11
CA ASP A 181 32.28 32.36 -9.11
C ASP A 181 33.21 31.45 -9.94
N GLU A 182 32.89 30.14 -10.09
CA GLU A 182 33.65 29.22 -10.97
C GLU A 182 33.34 29.40 -12.48
N LYS A 183 32.35 30.23 -12.84
CA LYS A 183 31.94 30.49 -14.24
C LYS A 183 32.46 31.81 -14.82
N LYS A 184 33.28 32.55 -14.07
CA LYS A 184 33.89 33.83 -14.49
C LYS A 184 35.39 33.68 -14.66
#